data_AF-A0A813L2I6-F1
#
_entry.id   AF-A0A813L2I6-F1
#
_cell.length_a   1.000
_cell.length_b   1.000
_cell.length_c   1.000
_cell.angle_alpha   90.00
_cell.angle_beta   90.00
_cell.angle_gamma   90.00
#
_symmetry.space_group_name_H-M   'P 1'
#
loop_
_entity.id
_entity.type
_entity.pdbx_description
1 polymer ?
#
loop_
_entity_poly.entity_id
_entity_poly.type
_entity_poly.pdbx_seq_one_letter_code
_entity_poly.pdbx_strand_id
1 'polypeptide(L)'
;MGALCAALSPILAFWGLHIGYLSFVWFDYEHNMKVAVALGVCAGVSWVVWFLRHMDEWRSFSWKVPLVILGPAVALPLELLDFPPFWGLVDAHSLWHLCTVPVQFLIYDVVRAKMRHASGADEGKKTE
;
A
#
# COMPACT_ATOMS: atom_id res chain seq x y z
N MET A 1 -22.55 3.95 -16.14
CA MET A 1 -21.44 4.86 -16.52
C MET A 1 -21.45 6.17 -15.73
N GLY A 2 -22.58 6.90 -15.63
CA GLY A 2 -22.64 8.19 -14.92
C GLY A 2 -22.27 8.18 -13.42
N ALA A 3 -22.70 7.17 -12.65
CA ALA A 3 -22.41 7.11 -11.21
C ALA A 3 -20.92 6.86 -10.89
N LEU A 4 -20.22 6.08 -11.73
CA LEU A 4 -18.79 5.80 -11.55
C LEU A 4 -17.96 7.06 -11.84
N CYS A 5 -18.30 7.79 -12.91
CA CYS A 5 -17.64 9.05 -13.25
C CYS A 5 -17.87 10.12 -12.16
N ALA A 6 -19.08 10.20 -11.60
CA ALA A 6 -19.40 11.13 -10.52
C ALA A 6 -18.61 10.82 -9.22
N ALA A 7 -18.41 9.54 -8.91
CA ALA A 7 -17.64 9.13 -7.73
C ALA A 7 -16.12 9.34 -7.88
N LEU A 8 -15.58 9.15 -9.09
CA LEU A 8 -14.14 9.30 -9.35
C LEU A 8 -13.72 10.75 -9.56
N SER A 9 -14.62 11.59 -10.07
CA SER A 9 -14.38 13.03 -10.32
C SER A 9 -13.73 13.78 -9.14
N PRO A 10 -14.26 13.72 -7.90
CA PRO A 10 -13.65 14.45 -6.78
C PRO A 10 -12.25 13.94 -6.40
N ILE A 11 -11.99 12.63 -6.57
CA ILE A 11 -10.69 12.03 -6.26
C ILE A 11 -9.65 12.52 -7.27
N LEU A 12 -9.99 12.47 -8.56
CA LEU A 12 -9.11 12.94 -9.63
C LEU A 12 -8.88 14.45 -9.55
N ALA A 13 -9.91 15.23 -9.20
CA ALA A 13 -9.81 16.66 -9.00
C ALA A 13 -8.88 16.99 -7.82
N PHE A 14 -9.06 16.32 -6.67
CA PHE A 14 -8.15 16.47 -5.53
C PHE A 14 -6.70 16.15 -5.91
N TRP A 15 -6.47 15.01 -6.56
CA TRP A 15 -5.12 14.58 -6.95
C TRP A 15 -4.46 15.57 -7.92
N GLY A 16 -5.18 16.04 -8.93
CA GLY A 16 -4.70 17.04 -9.88
C GLY A 16 -4.39 18.38 -9.22
N LEU A 17 -5.26 18.85 -8.30
CA LEU A 17 -5.03 20.09 -7.55
C LEU A 17 -3.84 19.98 -6.60
N HIS A 18 -3.67 18.86 -5.89
CA HIS A 18 -2.54 18.60 -5.00
C HIS A 18 -1.21 18.64 -5.75
N ILE A 19 -1.12 17.92 -6.88
CA ILE A 19 0.09 17.93 -7.72
C ILE A 19 0.32 19.30 -8.32
N GLY A 20 -0.73 19.95 -8.81
CA GLY A 20 -0.64 21.31 -9.37
C GLY A 20 -0.11 22.31 -8.34
N TYR A 21 -0.60 22.26 -7.10
CA TYR A 21 -0.13 23.10 -6.01
C TYR A 21 1.36 22.89 -5.72
N LEU A 22 1.79 21.64 -5.51
CA LEU A 22 3.19 21.33 -5.19
C LEU A 22 4.15 21.60 -6.37
N SER A 23 3.67 21.49 -7.61
CA SER A 23 4.52 21.66 -8.80
C SER A 23 4.63 23.11 -9.26
N PHE A 24 3.56 23.90 -9.14
CA PHE A 24 3.47 25.22 -9.79
C PHE A 24 3.26 26.38 -8.82
N VAL A 25 2.89 26.14 -7.57
CA VAL A 25 2.64 27.20 -6.58
C VAL A 25 3.75 27.26 -5.54
N TRP A 26 3.85 26.21 -4.71
CA TRP A 26 4.85 26.13 -3.64
C TRP A 26 5.05 24.67 -3.23
N PHE A 27 6.31 24.23 -3.23
CA PHE A 27 6.66 22.88 -2.82
C PHE A 27 6.73 22.79 -1.29
N ASP A 28 5.57 22.55 -0.67
CA ASP A 28 5.45 22.28 0.77
C ASP A 28 5.60 20.78 1.04
N TYR A 29 6.80 20.39 1.47
CA TYR A 29 7.10 19.01 1.80
C TYR A 29 6.28 18.48 2.98
N GLU A 30 6.04 19.30 4.00
CA GLU A 30 5.28 18.91 5.19
C GLU A 30 3.81 18.64 4.82
N HIS A 31 3.23 19.51 3.98
CA HIS A 31 1.89 19.30 3.42
C HIS A 31 1.83 18.01 2.59
N ASN A 32 2.80 17.79 1.71
CA ASN A 32 2.87 16.57 0.91
C ASN A 32 2.91 15.32 1.80
N MET A 33 3.73 15.35 2.85
CA MET A 33 3.86 14.22 3.78
C MET A 33 2.54 13.95 4.53
N LYS A 34 1.85 14.98 5.01
CA LYS A 34 0.53 14.83 5.66
C LYS A 34 -0.49 14.18 4.72
N VAL A 35 -0.55 14.62 3.46
CA VAL A 35 -1.46 14.04 2.45
C VAL A 35 -1.08 12.58 2.15
N ALA A 36 0.20 12.28 1.97
CA ALA A 36 0.70 10.93 1.72
C ALA A 36 0.36 9.97 2.87
N VAL A 37 0.60 10.38 4.12
CA VAL A 37 0.25 9.60 5.33
C VAL A 37 -1.25 9.36 5.40
N ALA A 38 -2.07 10.39 5.21
CA ALA A 38 -3.53 10.27 5.26
C ALA A 38 -4.06 9.27 4.24
N LEU A 39 -3.61 9.36 2.98
CA LEU A 39 -3.97 8.42 1.92
C LEU A 39 -3.46 7.00 2.21
N GLY A 40 -2.25 6.88 2.73
CA GLY A 40 -1.66 5.60 3.16
C GLY A 40 -2.47 4.91 4.25
N VAL A 41 -2.93 5.66 5.26
CA VAL A 41 -3.81 5.16 6.33
C VAL A 41 -5.17 4.73 5.75
N CYS A 42 -5.80 5.55 4.90
CA CYS A 42 -7.05 5.19 4.25
C CYS A 42 -6.92 3.91 3.41
N ALA A 43 -5.82 3.75 2.68
CA ALA A 43 -5.52 2.55 1.92
C ALA A 43 -5.34 1.34 2.85
N GLY A 44 -4.55 1.49 3.93
CA GLY A 44 -4.33 0.43 4.92
C GLY A 44 -5.63 -0.05 5.57
N VAL A 45 -6.50 0.87 6.01
CA VAL A 45 -7.82 0.54 6.57
C VAL A 45 -8.67 -0.20 5.54
N SER A 46 -8.69 0.27 4.29
CA SER A 46 -9.44 -0.38 3.21
C SER A 46 -8.97 -1.82 2.98
N TRP A 47 -7.66 -2.04 3.01
CA TRP A 47 -7.06 -3.37 2.91
C TRP A 47 -7.40 -4.27 4.11
N VAL A 48 -7.37 -3.75 5.34
CA VAL A 48 -7.79 -4.49 6.54
C VAL A 48 -9.25 -4.92 6.44
N VAL A 49 -10.14 -3.98 6.11
CA VAL A 49 -11.58 -4.27 5.95
C VAL A 49 -11.80 -5.32 4.87
N TRP A 50 -11.14 -5.16 3.72
CA TRP A 50 -11.24 -6.12 2.62
C TRP A 50 -10.72 -7.50 3.02
N PHE A 51 -9.59 -7.58 3.74
CA PHE A 51 -9.03 -8.82 4.23
C PHE A 51 -9.96 -9.54 5.21
N LEU A 52 -10.47 -8.85 6.23
CA LEU A 52 -11.36 -9.44 7.23
C LEU A 52 -12.66 -9.98 6.62
N ARG A 53 -13.14 -9.37 5.53
CA ARG A 53 -14.34 -9.81 4.81
C ARG A 53 -14.15 -11.13 4.04
N HIS A 54 -12.92 -11.53 3.72
CA HIS A 54 -12.63 -12.66 2.83
C HIS A 54 -11.58 -13.63 3.41
N MET A 55 -11.16 -13.45 4.66
CA MET A 55 -10.08 -14.23 5.27
C MET A 55 -10.36 -15.74 5.31
N ASP A 56 -11.63 -16.12 5.45
CA ASP A 56 -12.06 -17.52 5.50
C ASP A 56 -11.92 -18.21 4.13
N GLU A 57 -12.18 -17.47 3.05
CA GLU A 57 -12.03 -17.95 1.66
C GLU A 57 -10.56 -18.15 1.29
N TRP A 58 -9.65 -17.33 1.83
CA TRP A 58 -8.24 -17.27 1.41
C TRP A 58 -7.26 -17.94 2.38
N ARG A 59 -7.76 -18.92 3.14
CA ARG A 59 -7.03 -19.53 4.27
C ARG A 59 -5.61 -20.02 3.95
N SER A 60 -5.32 -20.38 2.70
CA SER A 60 -3.99 -20.85 2.27
C SER A 60 -2.92 -19.76 2.15
N PHE A 61 -3.30 -18.49 1.94
CA PHE A 61 -2.36 -17.37 1.75
C PHE A 61 -2.68 -16.14 2.60
N SER A 62 -3.72 -16.20 3.44
CA SER A 62 -4.21 -15.10 4.27
C SER A 62 -3.14 -14.51 5.19
N TRP A 63 -2.18 -15.31 5.67
CA TRP A 63 -1.09 -14.84 6.56
C TRP A 63 -0.17 -13.80 5.93
N LYS A 64 -0.09 -13.73 4.58
CA LYS A 64 0.73 -12.74 3.87
C LYS A 64 0.10 -11.35 3.89
N VAL A 65 -1.23 -11.27 3.98
CA VAL A 65 -1.98 -10.00 3.88
C VAL A 65 -1.74 -9.08 5.08
N PRO A 66 -1.73 -9.57 6.35
CA PRO A 66 -1.30 -8.76 7.48
C PRO A 66 0.12 -8.22 7.34
N LEU A 67 1.06 -8.98 6.75
CA LEU A 67 2.43 -8.49 6.53
C LEU A 67 2.47 -7.36 5.51
N VAL A 68 1.64 -7.44 4.47
CA VAL A 68 1.48 -6.37 3.48
C VAL A 68 0.94 -5.08 4.10
N ILE A 69 0.05 -5.19 5.08
CA ILE A 69 -0.58 -4.04 5.75
C ILE A 69 0.35 -3.48 6.84
N LEU A 70 0.88 -4.33 7.71
CA LEU A 70 1.65 -3.94 8.88
C LEU A 70 3.10 -3.54 8.53
N GLY A 71 3.69 -4.15 7.50
CA GLY A 71 5.08 -3.85 7.10
C GLY A 71 5.30 -2.35 6.82
N PRO A 72 4.53 -1.72 5.91
CA PRO A 72 4.61 -0.29 5.65
C PRO A 72 4.25 0.56 6.88
N ALA A 73 3.26 0.14 7.68
CA ALA A 73 2.86 0.88 8.88
C ALA A 73 3.97 0.93 9.95
N VAL A 74 4.70 -0.17 10.14
CA VAL A 74 5.86 -0.24 11.04
C VAL A 74 7.05 0.55 10.50
N ALA A 75 7.19 0.65 9.18
CA ALA A 75 8.27 1.39 8.55
C ALA A 75 8.00 2.91 8.45
N LEU A 76 6.74 3.34 8.55
CA LEU A 76 6.33 4.74 8.44
C LEU A 76 7.08 5.70 9.37
N PRO A 77 7.38 5.37 10.65
CA PRO A 77 8.15 6.25 11.51
C PRO A 77 9.55 6.57 10.98
N LEU A 78 10.17 5.68 10.19
CA LEU A 78 11.47 5.95 9.58
C LEU A 78 11.37 7.13 8.61
N GLU A 79 10.31 7.18 7.81
CA GLU A 79 10.07 8.30 6.90
C GLU A 79 9.68 9.59 7.64
N LEU A 80 8.93 9.49 8.73
CA LEU A 80 8.46 10.67 9.47
C LEU A 80 9.53 11.31 10.36
N LEU A 81 10.41 10.49 10.95
CA LEU A 81 11.44 10.97 11.87
C LEU A 81 12.70 11.45 11.13
N ASP A 82 12.91 10.98 9.91
CA ASP A 82 13.93 11.43 8.95
C ASP A 82 15.29 11.79 9.60
N PHE A 83 15.86 10.85 10.36
CA PHE A 83 17.12 11.06 11.04
C PHE A 83 18.30 11.08 10.03
N PRO A 84 19.36 11.87 10.29
CA PRO A 84 20.49 12.04 9.38
C PRO A 84 21.32 10.75 9.24
N PRO A 85 22.08 10.58 8.15
CA PRO A 85 22.81 9.34 7.87
C PRO A 85 23.83 8.99 8.96
N PHE A 86 23.73 7.77 9.47
CA PHE A 86 24.74 7.19 10.35
C PHE A 86 26.00 6.84 9.56
N TRP A 87 27.12 7.43 9.97
CA TRP A 87 28.43 7.33 9.29
C TRP A 87 28.41 7.68 7.79
N GLY A 88 27.43 8.46 7.34
CA GLY A 88 27.28 8.80 5.92
C GLY A 88 26.86 7.61 5.03
N LEU A 89 26.41 6.50 5.62
CA LEU A 89 26.07 5.27 4.89
C LEU A 89 24.58 4.94 4.90
N VAL A 90 23.93 5.04 6.06
CA VAL A 90 22.54 4.60 6.26
C VAL A 90 21.75 5.69 6.96
N ASP A 91 20.73 6.21 6.30
CA ASP A 91 19.76 7.17 6.84
C ASP A 91 18.39 6.52 7.08
N ALA A 92 17.45 7.30 7.60
CA ALA A 92 16.09 6.82 7.84
C ALA A 92 15.38 6.38 6.56
N HIS A 93 15.62 7.10 5.46
CA HIS A 93 14.97 6.85 4.17
C HIS A 93 15.42 5.54 3.51
N SER A 94 16.72 5.24 3.54
CA SER A 94 17.26 3.96 3.07
C SER A 94 16.75 2.78 3.91
N LEU A 95 16.59 2.93 5.23
CA LEU A 95 15.94 1.92 6.06
C LEU A 95 14.45 1.78 5.74
N TRP A 96 13.75 2.87 5.44
CA TRP A 96 12.37 2.80 4.99
C TRP A 96 12.23 1.97 3.71
N HIS A 97 13.12 2.19 2.73
CA HIS A 97 13.19 1.36 1.53
C HIS A 97 13.52 -0.10 1.84
N LEU A 98 14.47 -0.37 2.74
CA LEU A 98 14.82 -1.73 3.16
C LEU A 98 13.60 -2.48 3.72
N CYS A 99 12.74 -1.81 4.48
CA CYS A 99 11.52 -2.40 5.02
C CYS A 99 10.40 -2.57 3.98
N THR A 100 10.26 -1.63 3.04
CA THR A 100 9.09 -1.57 2.13
C THR A 100 9.28 -2.29 0.79
N VAL A 101 10.51 -2.46 0.30
CA VAL A 101 10.78 -3.23 -0.93
C VAL A 101 10.33 -4.70 -0.81
N PRO A 102 10.65 -5.42 0.29
CA PRO A 102 10.17 -6.80 0.49
C PRO A 102 8.64 -6.94 0.44
N VAL A 103 7.91 -5.92 0.90
CA VAL A 103 6.44 -5.91 0.91
C VAL A 103 5.88 -5.98 -0.51
N GLN A 104 6.56 -5.41 -1.51
CA GLN A 104 6.09 -5.45 -2.90
C GLN A 104 6.05 -6.89 -3.45
N PHE A 105 7.03 -7.72 -3.09
CA PHE A 105 7.03 -9.14 -3.46
C PHE A 105 5.89 -9.90 -2.77
N LEU A 106 5.58 -9.57 -1.51
CA LEU A 106 4.44 -10.14 -0.80
C LEU A 106 3.10 -9.78 -1.44
N ILE A 107 2.94 -8.53 -1.92
CA ILE A 107 1.74 -8.11 -2.67
C ILE A 107 1.58 -8.95 -3.94
N TYR A 108 2.65 -9.09 -4.73
CA TYR A 108 2.63 -9.91 -5.94
C TYR A 108 2.21 -11.36 -5.64
N ASP A 109 2.77 -11.93 -4.57
CA ASP A 109 2.43 -13.27 -4.11
C ASP A 109 0.96 -13.42 -3.71
N VAL A 110 0.40 -12.44 -2.99
CA VAL A 110 -1.02 -12.42 -2.61
C VAL A 110 -1.91 -12.36 -3.85
N VAL A 111 -1.59 -11.48 -4.80
CA VAL A 111 -2.34 -11.36 -6.06
C VAL A 111 -2.28 -12.67 -6.85
N ARG A 112 -1.08 -13.26 -7.00
CA ARG A 112 -0.90 -14.52 -7.69
C ARG A 112 -1.66 -15.66 -7.02
N ALA A 113 -1.62 -15.76 -5.69
CA ALA A 113 -2.35 -16.77 -4.94
C ALA A 113 -3.87 -16.63 -5.12
N LYS A 114 -4.38 -15.39 -5.07
CA LYS A 114 -5.79 -15.10 -5.33
C LYS A 114 -6.22 -15.48 -6.75
N MET A 115 -5.40 -15.19 -7.76
CA MET A 115 -5.69 -15.59 -9.15
C MET A 115 -5.74 -17.12 -9.31
N ARG A 116 -4.79 -17.85 -8.68
CA ARG A 116 -4.78 -19.32 -8.70
C ARG A 116 -6.01 -19.90 -8.03
N HIS A 117 -6.40 -19.36 -6.87
CA HIS A 117 -7.61 -19.76 -6.16
C HIS A 117 -8.87 -19.53 -7.02
N ALA A 118 -9.00 -18.36 -7.63
CA ALA A 118 -10.14 -18.05 -8.51
C ALA A 118 -10.20 -18.92 -9.78
N SER A 119 -9.06 -19.42 -10.26
CA SER A 119 -8.98 -20.31 -11.42
C SER A 119 -9.24 -21.80 -11.11
N GLY A 120 -9.41 -22.18 -9.83
CA GLY A 120 -9.54 -23.59 -9.42
C GLY A 120 -8.25 -24.41 -9.56
N ALA A 121 -7.11 -23.78 -9.85
CA ALA A 121 -5.83 -24.46 -10.11
C ALA A 121 -5.27 -25.26 -8.92
N ASP A 122 -5.76 -25.00 -7.70
CA ASP A 122 -5.39 -25.76 -6.49
C ASP A 122 -6.28 -27.00 -6.27
N GLU A 123 -7.40 -27.14 -6.99
CA GLU A 123 -8.28 -28.31 -6.91
C GLU A 123 -7.84 -29.42 -7.86
N GLY A 124 -7.40 -29.07 -9.08
CA GLY A 124 -6.92 -30.04 -10.08
C GLY A 124 -5.65 -30.80 -9.68
N LYS A 125 -4.89 -30.30 -8.69
CA LYS A 125 -3.66 -30.92 -8.19
C LYS A 125 -3.91 -31.96 -7.09
N LYS A 126 -5.14 -32.09 -6.58
CA LYS A 126 -5.53 -33.08 -5.54
C LYS A 126 -6.15 -34.34 -6.12
N THR A 127 -6.45 -34.37 -7.42
CA THR A 127 -7.13 -35.47 -8.11
C THR A 127 -6.23 -36.33 -8.99
N GLU A 128 -4.91 -36.06 -9.00
CA GLU A 128 -3.86 -36.92 -9.56
C GLU A 128 -3.07 -37.60 -8.43
#